data_AF-A0A950S384-F1
#
_entry.id   AF-A0A950S384-F1
#
_cell.length_a   1.000
_cell.length_b   1.000
_cell.length_c   1.000
_cell.angle_alpha   90.00
_cell.angle_beta   90.00
_cell.angle_gamma   90.00
#
_symmetry.space_group_name_H-M   'P 1'
#
loop_
_entity.id
_entity.type
_entity.pdbx_description
1 polymer ?
#
loop_
_entity_poly.entity_id
_entity_poly.type
_entity_poly.pdbx_seq_one_letter_code
_entity_poly.pdbx_strand_id
1 'polypeptide(L)'
;GAAPLHRIGLALWALVVVLFGFSTWTYANAFARDSIELAQMVDAVAAGAAPGSTVGIAADAARQYEPIQSLADHIAHRGRADLQLRVLPLAPNRPYSPLEASFAQALASSTFEQPPLDSCSGVSAVIVLGDEQQTLQSLPCLGTGFERVEFTSNVLLWGGDAVSLRPRLPGLARVGYLLYQADQ
;
A
#
# COMPACT_ATOMS: atom_id res chain seq x y z
N GLY A 1 -47.58 -28.34 -22.38
CA GLY A 1 -47.10 -28.47 -20.98
C GLY A 1 -46.29 -27.25 -20.63
N ALA A 2 -46.77 -26.41 -19.71
CA ALA A 2 -46.01 -25.27 -19.24
C ALA A 2 -44.84 -25.78 -18.38
N ALA A 3 -43.66 -25.92 -18.97
CA ALA A 3 -42.43 -25.94 -18.18
C ALA A 3 -42.44 -24.63 -17.38
N PRO A 4 -42.62 -24.72 -16.06
CA PRO A 4 -43.36 -23.68 -15.37
C PRO A 4 -42.44 -22.52 -15.03
N LEU A 5 -42.90 -21.29 -15.28
CA LEU A 5 -42.17 -20.03 -15.07
C LEU A 5 -41.40 -19.97 -13.73
N HIS A 6 -41.91 -20.64 -12.69
CA HIS A 6 -41.23 -20.75 -11.39
C HIS A 6 -39.85 -21.44 -11.47
N ARG A 7 -39.65 -22.42 -12.36
CA ARG A 7 -38.34 -23.07 -12.54
C ARG A 7 -37.33 -22.15 -13.21
N ILE A 8 -37.79 -21.34 -14.17
CA ILE A 8 -36.95 -20.33 -14.84
C ILE A 8 -36.58 -19.24 -13.82
N GLY A 9 -37.55 -18.74 -13.05
CA GLY A 9 -37.31 -17.76 -12.00
C GLY A 9 -36.34 -18.25 -10.93
N LEU A 10 -36.52 -19.50 -10.47
CA LEU A 10 -35.63 -20.11 -9.47
C LEU A 10 -34.22 -20.35 -10.03
N ALA A 11 -34.09 -20.79 -11.28
CA ALA A 11 -32.80 -20.95 -11.94
C ALA A 11 -32.06 -19.62 -12.11
N LEU A 12 -32.76 -18.56 -12.52
CA LEU A 12 -32.20 -17.20 -12.61
C LEU A 12 -31.74 -16.70 -11.24
N TRP A 13 -32.55 -16.89 -10.20
CA TRP A 13 -32.20 -16.47 -8.86
C TRP A 13 -30.99 -17.24 -8.30
N ALA A 14 -30.96 -18.57 -8.50
CA ALA A 14 -29.81 -19.39 -8.15
C ALA A 14 -28.54 -18.95 -8.90
N LEU A 15 -28.65 -18.64 -10.19
CA LEU A 15 -27.54 -18.11 -10.98
C LEU A 15 -27.04 -16.78 -10.40
N VAL A 16 -27.93 -15.86 -10.02
CA VAL A 16 -27.54 -14.59 -9.38
C VAL A 16 -26.81 -14.83 -8.06
N VAL A 17 -27.28 -15.75 -7.22
CA VAL A 17 -26.60 -16.08 -5.95
C VAL A 17 -25.22 -16.69 -6.20
N VAL A 18 -25.09 -17.59 -7.17
CA VAL A 18 -23.80 -18.18 -7.54
C VAL A 18 -22.84 -17.11 -8.05
N LEU A 19 -23.29 -16.21 -8.93
CA LEU A 19 -22.47 -15.11 -9.44
C LEU A 19 -22.05 -14.14 -8.32
N PHE A 20 -22.97 -13.82 -7.40
CA PHE A 20 -22.67 -13.00 -6.24
C PHE A 20 -21.64 -13.67 -5.33
N GLY A 21 -21.85 -14.94 -4.97
CA GLY A 21 -20.93 -15.71 -4.13
C GLY A 21 -19.54 -15.85 -4.75
N PHE A 22 -19.48 -16.12 -6.06
CA PHE A 22 -18.21 -16.15 -6.80
C PHE A 22 -17.51 -14.79 -6.76
N SER A 23 -18.24 -13.69 -7.02
CA SER A 23 -17.69 -12.34 -6.93
C SER A 23 -17.11 -12.07 -5.53
N THR A 24 -17.89 -12.26 -4.47
CA THR A 24 -17.43 -12.06 -3.08
C THR A 24 -16.22 -12.92 -2.74
N TRP A 25 -16.21 -14.19 -3.14
CA TRP A 25 -15.07 -15.08 -2.91
C TRP A 25 -13.81 -14.58 -3.64
N THR A 26 -13.93 -14.12 -4.89
CA THR A 26 -12.79 -13.57 -5.63
C THR A 26 -12.21 -12.32 -4.96
N TYR A 27 -13.06 -11.45 -4.40
CA TYR A 27 -12.62 -10.29 -3.62
C TYR A 27 -11.89 -10.70 -2.35
N ALA A 28 -12.48 -11.58 -1.55
CA ALA A 28 -11.89 -12.03 -0.29
C ALA A 28 -10.52 -12.67 -0.52
N ASN A 29 -10.38 -13.50 -1.57
CA ASN A 29 -9.10 -14.11 -1.92
C ASN A 29 -8.08 -13.07 -2.40
N ALA A 30 -8.50 -12.03 -3.13
CA ALA A 30 -7.62 -10.96 -3.57
C ALA A 30 -7.11 -10.12 -2.38
N PHE A 31 -7.98 -9.77 -1.43
CA PHE A 31 -7.62 -9.09 -0.19
C PHE A 31 -6.71 -9.93 0.72
N ALA A 32 -6.99 -11.22 0.85
CA ALA A 32 -6.16 -12.12 1.65
C ALA A 32 -4.73 -12.18 1.10
N ARG A 33 -4.58 -12.23 -0.22
CA ARG A 33 -3.25 -12.20 -0.87
C ARG A 33 -2.54 -10.87 -0.65
N ASP A 34 -3.22 -9.75 -0.85
CA ASP A 34 -2.64 -8.42 -0.61
C ASP A 34 -2.18 -8.26 0.85
N SER A 35 -2.98 -8.75 1.80
CA SER A 35 -2.64 -8.73 3.23
C SER A 35 -1.41 -9.56 3.55
N ILE A 36 -1.19 -10.68 2.85
CA ILE A 36 0.01 -11.51 2.99
C ILE A 36 1.24 -10.76 2.49
N GLU A 37 1.17 -10.12 1.30
CA GLU A 37 2.29 -9.34 0.75
C GLU A 37 2.64 -8.16 1.65
N LEU A 38 1.62 -7.44 2.16
CA LEU A 38 1.81 -6.35 3.12
C LEU A 38 2.50 -6.85 4.39
N ALA A 39 2.01 -7.96 4.95
CA ALA A 39 2.59 -8.54 6.15
C ALA A 39 4.05 -8.96 5.93
N GLN A 40 4.37 -9.57 4.79
CA GLN A 40 5.73 -9.95 4.42
C GLN A 40 6.65 -8.74 4.29
N MET A 41 6.19 -7.65 3.67
CA MET A 41 6.96 -6.41 3.58
C MET A 41 7.21 -5.81 4.98
N VAL A 42 6.18 -5.74 5.83
CA VAL A 42 6.32 -5.22 7.20
C VAL A 42 7.28 -6.11 8.01
N ASP A 43 7.20 -7.43 7.84
CA ASP A 43 8.11 -8.37 8.49
C ASP A 43 9.55 -8.24 7.99
N ALA A 44 9.76 -7.97 6.69
CA ALA A 44 11.08 -7.69 6.12
C ALA A 44 11.69 -6.41 6.71
N VAL A 45 10.90 -5.33 6.84
CA VAL A 45 11.33 -4.10 7.52
C VAL A 45 11.66 -4.38 8.98
N ALA A 46 10.78 -5.10 9.68
CA ALA A 46 10.93 -5.37 11.10
C ALA A 46 12.13 -6.28 11.42
N ALA A 47 12.48 -7.20 10.54
CA ALA A 47 13.65 -8.07 10.68
C ALA A 47 14.95 -7.40 10.19
N GLY A 48 14.86 -6.56 9.16
CA GLY A 48 16.01 -5.99 8.47
C GLY A 48 16.54 -4.67 9.03
N ALA A 49 15.68 -3.86 9.64
CA ALA A 49 16.08 -2.53 10.12
C ALA A 49 16.84 -2.60 11.45
N ALA A 50 17.98 -1.91 11.54
CA ALA A 50 18.74 -1.82 12.79
C ALA A 50 17.92 -1.10 13.89
N PRO A 51 18.10 -1.43 15.18
CA PRO A 51 17.39 -0.74 16.25
C PRO A 51 17.64 0.77 16.26
N GLY A 52 16.57 1.56 16.41
CA GLY A 52 16.65 3.04 16.42
C GLY A 52 16.95 3.70 15.07
N SER A 53 17.08 2.92 13.99
CA SER A 53 17.36 3.45 12.66
C SER A 53 16.12 4.08 12.01
N THR A 54 16.34 4.73 10.87
CA THR A 54 15.25 5.36 10.11
C THR A 54 14.68 4.41 9.06
N VAL A 55 13.35 4.35 8.98
CA VAL A 55 12.61 3.75 7.88
C VAL A 55 11.85 4.85 7.14
N GLY A 56 12.19 5.01 5.86
CA GLY A 56 11.55 5.96 4.97
C GLY A 56 10.24 5.42 4.38
N ILE A 57 9.28 6.30 4.13
CA ILE A 57 8.06 6.01 3.38
C ILE A 57 7.95 7.04 2.27
N ALA A 58 8.18 6.62 1.02
CA ALA A 58 8.06 7.46 -0.16
C ALA A 58 6.62 7.46 -0.69
N ALA A 59 5.92 8.58 -0.47
CA ALA A 59 4.48 8.65 -0.69
C ALA A 59 3.98 10.07 -0.99
N ASP A 60 2.81 10.17 -1.62
CA ASP A 60 2.03 11.41 -1.68
C ASP A 60 1.35 11.62 -0.31
N ALA A 61 1.87 12.55 0.49
CA ALA A 61 1.44 12.80 1.87
C ALA A 61 -0.07 13.02 2.03
N ALA A 62 -0.73 13.65 1.06
CA ALA A 62 -2.17 13.91 1.13
C ALA A 62 -3.00 12.70 0.72
N ARG A 63 -2.65 12.08 -0.41
CA ARG A 63 -3.47 11.01 -1.02
C ARG A 63 -3.22 9.65 -0.40
N GLN A 64 -2.11 9.52 0.30
CA GLN A 64 -1.68 8.28 0.94
C GLN A 64 -1.58 8.44 2.46
N TYR A 65 -2.28 9.42 3.03
CA TYR A 65 -2.32 9.70 4.46
C TYR A 65 -2.67 8.49 5.33
N GLU A 66 -3.75 7.77 5.00
CA GLU A 66 -4.15 6.54 5.70
C GLU A 66 -3.12 5.41 5.54
N PRO A 67 -2.62 5.08 4.32
CA PRO A 67 -1.51 4.14 4.14
C PRO A 67 -0.31 4.41 5.04
N ILE A 68 0.13 5.67 5.09
CA ILE A 68 1.35 6.06 5.79
C ILE A 68 1.20 5.80 7.29
N GLN A 69 0.08 6.23 7.88
CA GLN A 69 -0.21 5.96 9.30
C GLN A 69 -0.39 4.47 9.58
N SER A 70 -1.15 3.78 8.74
CA SER A 70 -1.39 2.34 8.89
C SER A 70 -0.07 1.57 8.89
N LEU A 71 0.88 1.90 8.00
CA LEU A 71 2.21 1.27 8.01
C LEU A 71 2.98 1.52 9.29
N ALA A 72 2.94 2.75 9.82
CA ALA A 72 3.58 3.05 11.10
C ALA A 72 3.05 2.17 12.22
N ASP A 73 1.72 2.04 12.29
CA ASP A 73 1.07 1.18 13.26
C ASP A 73 1.47 -0.27 13.05
N HIS A 74 1.44 -0.80 11.83
CA HIS A 74 1.81 -2.19 11.55
C HIS A 74 3.25 -2.50 11.96
N ILE A 75 4.21 -1.60 11.67
CA ILE A 75 5.61 -1.76 12.08
C ILE A 75 5.74 -1.74 13.61
N ALA A 76 5.05 -0.79 14.28
CA ALA A 76 5.04 -0.72 15.73
C ALA A 76 4.44 -2.00 16.37
N HIS A 77 3.37 -2.56 15.80
CA HIS A 77 2.76 -3.81 16.25
C HIS A 77 3.65 -5.04 16.04
N ARG A 78 4.64 -4.98 15.13
CA ARG A 78 5.71 -5.99 15.03
C ARG A 78 6.83 -5.81 16.07
N GLY A 79 6.60 -4.97 17.08
CA GLY A 79 7.54 -4.72 18.16
C GLY A 79 8.66 -3.73 17.80
N ARG A 80 8.51 -3.01 16.69
CA ARG A 80 9.53 -2.08 16.17
C ARG A 80 9.16 -0.62 16.35
N ALA A 81 8.55 -0.29 17.50
CA ALA A 81 8.26 1.10 17.88
C ALA A 81 9.54 1.93 18.16
N ASP A 82 10.71 1.28 18.19
CA ASP A 82 12.02 1.93 18.29
C ASP A 82 12.47 2.60 16.98
N LEU A 83 11.90 2.21 15.84
CA LEU A 83 12.27 2.75 14.53
C LEU A 83 11.76 4.18 14.35
N GLN A 84 12.57 5.02 13.71
CA GLN A 84 12.18 6.37 13.33
C GLN A 84 11.52 6.32 11.95
N LEU A 85 10.23 6.61 11.88
CA LEU A 85 9.50 6.63 10.62
C LEU A 85 9.51 8.03 10.03
N ARG A 86 9.96 8.16 8.78
CA ARG A 86 10.03 9.44 8.07
C ARG A 86 9.39 9.34 6.71
N VAL A 87 8.71 10.40 6.30
CA VAL A 87 8.09 10.47 4.98
C VAL A 87 9.04 11.17 4.02
N LEU A 88 9.24 10.58 2.84
CA LEU A 88 9.76 11.26 1.67
C LEU A 88 8.53 11.74 0.87
N PRO A 89 8.16 13.03 0.95
CA PRO A 89 6.99 13.54 0.26
C PRO A 89 7.24 13.56 -1.24
N LEU A 90 6.43 12.80 -1.98
CA LEU A 90 6.45 12.81 -3.44
C LEU A 90 5.51 13.90 -3.96
N ALA A 91 5.95 14.60 -5.01
CA ALA A 91 5.16 15.67 -5.60
C ALA A 91 3.85 15.11 -6.19
N PRO A 92 2.71 15.76 -5.97
CA PRO A 92 1.44 15.26 -6.46
C PRO A 92 1.30 15.48 -7.96
N ASN A 93 0.72 14.50 -8.66
CA ASN A 93 0.46 14.59 -10.11
C ASN A 93 -0.59 15.65 -10.51
N ARG A 94 -1.31 16.18 -9.53
CA ARG A 94 -2.26 17.30 -9.69
C ARG A 94 -2.34 18.09 -8.38
N PRO A 95 -2.66 19.39 -8.42
CA PRO A 95 -2.87 20.19 -7.22
C PRO A 95 -3.83 19.51 -6.24
N TYR A 96 -3.56 19.70 -4.95
CA TYR A 96 -4.43 19.18 -3.90
C TYR A 96 -5.77 19.89 -3.86
N SER A 97 -6.83 19.12 -3.62
CA SER A 97 -8.07 19.68 -3.13
C SER A 97 -7.88 20.24 -1.71
N PRO A 98 -8.79 21.10 -1.21
CA PRO A 98 -8.71 21.59 0.16
C PRO A 98 -8.67 20.48 1.21
N LEU A 99 -9.38 19.37 0.97
CA LEU A 99 -9.37 18.20 1.84
C LEU A 99 -8.02 17.46 1.79
N GLU A 100 -7.49 17.23 0.58
CA GLU A 100 -6.15 16.63 0.41
C GLU A 100 -5.08 17.46 1.12
N ALA A 101 -5.14 18.79 1.01
CA ALA A 101 -4.23 19.68 1.71
C ALA A 101 -4.33 19.55 3.24
N SER A 102 -5.53 19.36 3.80
CA SER A 102 -5.68 19.12 5.24
C SER A 102 -5.05 17.81 5.70
N PHE A 103 -5.07 16.76 4.87
CA PHE A 103 -4.41 15.49 5.18
C PHE A 103 -2.89 15.62 5.17
N ALA A 104 -2.33 16.33 4.18
CA ALA A 104 -0.89 16.63 4.16
C ALA A 104 -0.46 17.43 5.40
N GLN A 105 -1.26 18.41 5.83
CA GLN A 105 -0.99 19.18 7.06
C GLN A 105 -1.10 18.33 8.32
N ALA A 106 -2.11 17.46 8.41
CA ALA A 106 -2.27 16.52 9.52
C ALA A 106 -1.08 15.56 9.61
N LEU A 107 -0.58 15.06 8.47
CA LEU A 107 0.61 14.22 8.44
C LEU A 107 1.85 14.96 8.94
N ALA A 108 2.05 16.19 8.47
CA ALA A 108 3.19 17.02 8.87
C ALA A 108 3.19 17.40 10.37
N SER A 109 2.04 17.30 11.05
CA SER A 109 1.86 17.60 12.48
C SER A 109 1.67 16.34 13.35
N SER A 110 1.94 15.16 12.80
CA SER A 110 1.78 13.86 13.48
C SER A 110 3.12 13.26 13.92
N THR A 111 3.16 11.97 14.26
CA THR A 111 4.40 11.22 14.56
C THR A 111 5.47 11.34 13.47
N PHE A 112 5.10 11.77 12.26
CA PHE A 112 6.00 12.08 11.15
C PHE A 112 6.51 13.54 11.12
N GLU A 113 6.38 14.32 12.20
CA GLU A 113 6.91 15.71 12.37
C GLU A 113 8.46 15.77 12.39
N GLN A 114 9.12 14.82 11.73
CA GLN A 114 10.56 14.83 11.52
C GLN A 114 10.88 15.49 10.18
N PRO A 115 12.07 16.09 10.00
CA PRO A 115 12.48 16.58 8.70
C PRO A 115 12.35 15.47 7.65
N PRO A 116 11.87 15.80 6.44
CA PRO A 116 11.67 14.81 5.39
C PRO A 116 12.99 14.11 5.07
N LEU A 117 12.89 12.87 4.59
CA LEU A 117 14.06 12.12 4.19
C LEU A 117 14.75 12.83 3.01
N ASP A 118 15.97 13.32 3.20
CA ASP A 118 16.76 14.04 2.19
C ASP A 118 18.08 13.31 1.83
N SER A 119 18.41 12.26 2.57
CA SER A 119 19.59 11.43 2.36
C SER A 119 19.33 9.99 2.85
N CYS A 120 20.17 9.04 2.42
CA CYS A 120 20.13 7.66 2.90
C CYS A 120 20.95 7.41 4.18
N SER A 121 21.51 8.47 4.80
CA SER A 121 22.33 8.30 6.01
C SER A 121 21.46 7.87 7.19
N GLY A 122 21.79 6.74 7.81
CA GLY A 122 21.01 6.19 8.94
C GLY A 122 19.66 5.57 8.53
N VAL A 123 19.41 5.43 7.22
CA VAL A 123 18.21 4.79 6.67
C VAL A 123 18.49 3.32 6.47
N SER A 124 17.71 2.45 7.12
CA SER A 124 17.82 1.01 6.93
C SER A 124 16.86 0.46 5.88
N ALA A 125 15.75 1.16 5.63
CA ALA A 125 14.77 0.76 4.65
C ALA A 125 13.96 1.94 4.11
N VAL A 126 13.47 1.84 2.88
CA VAL A 126 12.50 2.76 2.27
C VAL A 126 11.36 1.98 1.65
N ILE A 127 10.14 2.17 2.15
CA ILE A 127 8.90 1.64 1.58
C ILE A 127 8.40 2.62 0.52
N VAL A 128 8.14 2.13 -0.69
CA VAL A 128 7.66 2.97 -1.80
C VAL A 128 6.18 2.75 -2.02
N LEU A 129 5.38 3.75 -1.64
CA LEU A 129 3.94 3.78 -1.87
C LEU A 129 3.54 4.58 -3.09
N GLY A 130 4.37 5.52 -3.56
CA GLY A 130 4.13 6.34 -4.74
C GLY A 130 4.85 5.84 -6.00
N ASP A 131 5.42 6.76 -6.75
CA ASP A 131 6.18 6.47 -7.98
C ASP A 131 7.63 6.10 -7.65
N GLU A 132 8.09 4.95 -8.14
CA GLU A 132 9.46 4.45 -7.91
C GLU A 132 10.51 5.34 -8.56
N GLN A 133 10.26 5.82 -9.79
CA GLN A 133 11.24 6.65 -10.49
C GLN A 133 11.44 7.99 -9.79
N GLN A 134 10.35 8.62 -9.35
CA GLN A 134 10.39 9.84 -8.57
C GLN A 134 11.10 9.62 -7.23
N THR A 135 10.87 8.48 -6.58
CA THR A 135 11.57 8.11 -5.34
C THR A 135 13.08 8.02 -5.56
N LEU A 136 13.52 7.32 -6.61
CA LEU A 136 14.94 7.20 -6.97
C LEU A 136 15.55 8.55 -7.39
N GLN A 137 14.78 9.44 -8.01
CA GLN A 137 15.24 10.79 -8.34
C GLN A 137 15.44 11.64 -7.08
N SER A 138 14.56 11.51 -6.09
CA SER A 138 14.67 12.22 -4.81
C SER A 138 15.74 11.62 -3.89
N LEU A 139 15.97 10.30 -3.95
CA LEU A 139 17.00 9.59 -3.18
C LEU A 139 17.84 8.68 -4.08
N PRO A 140 18.79 9.24 -4.86
CA PRO A 140 19.60 8.45 -5.79
C PRO A 140 20.43 7.35 -5.13
N CYS A 141 20.77 7.53 -3.84
CA CYS A 141 21.49 6.56 -3.04
C CYS A 141 20.75 5.21 -2.88
N LEU A 142 19.43 5.15 -3.08
CA LEU A 142 18.70 3.88 -3.11
C LEU A 142 19.08 2.98 -4.30
N GLY A 143 19.65 3.56 -5.36
CA GLY A 143 20.22 2.79 -6.47
C GLY A 143 21.59 2.17 -6.16
N THR A 144 22.21 2.53 -5.04
CA THR A 144 23.58 2.14 -4.69
C THR A 144 23.69 1.81 -3.20
N GLY A 145 23.72 0.52 -2.85
CA GLY A 145 23.82 0.06 -1.45
C GLY A 145 22.47 -0.27 -0.81
N PHE A 146 21.41 -0.39 -1.61
CA PHE A 146 20.12 -0.92 -1.18
C PHE A 146 19.67 -2.01 -2.14
N GLU A 147 19.17 -3.12 -1.58
CA GLU A 147 18.51 -4.17 -2.31
C GLU A 147 17.04 -3.79 -2.56
N ARG A 148 16.61 -3.92 -3.83
CA ARG A 148 15.22 -3.72 -4.24
C ARG A 148 14.45 -5.02 -4.06
N VAL A 149 13.53 -5.07 -3.09
CA VAL A 149 12.66 -6.21 -2.81
C VAL A 149 11.22 -5.86 -3.21
N GLU A 150 10.59 -6.73 -4.00
CA GLU A 150 9.23 -6.53 -4.49
C GLU A 150 8.30 -7.65 -4.01
N PHE A 151 7.25 -7.28 -3.28
CA PHE A 151 6.23 -8.18 -2.75
C PHE A 151 4.99 -8.03 -3.64
N THR A 152 4.77 -8.94 -4.58
CA THR A 152 3.69 -8.79 -5.58
C THR A 152 2.69 -9.92 -5.55
N SER A 153 1.41 -9.57 -5.66
CA SER A 153 0.35 -10.51 -5.96
C SER A 153 -0.52 -10.07 -7.14
N ASN A 154 -1.20 -11.05 -7.74
CA ASN A 154 -2.22 -10.79 -8.75
C ASN A 154 -3.55 -10.51 -8.03
N VAL A 155 -4.04 -9.28 -8.18
CA VAL A 155 -5.28 -8.81 -7.55
C VAL A 155 -6.32 -8.57 -8.65
N LEU A 156 -7.54 -9.04 -8.41
CA LEU A 156 -8.70 -8.70 -9.24
C LEU A 156 -9.16 -7.29 -8.85
N LEU A 157 -8.95 -6.35 -9.75
CA LEU A 157 -9.51 -5.02 -9.69
C LEU A 157 -10.93 -5.10 -10.23
N TRP A 158 -11.89 -5.32 -9.36
CA TRP A 158 -13.26 -4.86 -9.59
C TRP A 158 -13.60 -4.01 -8.36
N GLY A 159 -14.51 -3.05 -8.45
CA GLY A 159 -14.83 -2.17 -7.32
C GLY A 159 -13.86 -0.98 -7.24
N GLY A 160 -14.44 0.23 -7.31
CA GLY A 160 -13.71 1.48 -7.37
C GLY A 160 -12.84 1.79 -6.15
N ASP A 161 -12.36 3.04 -6.11
CA ASP A 161 -11.32 3.64 -5.25
C ASP A 161 -11.36 3.35 -3.73
N ALA A 162 -12.35 2.63 -3.20
CA ALA A 162 -12.56 2.37 -1.77
C ALA A 162 -11.95 1.05 -1.25
N VAL A 163 -11.37 0.23 -2.12
CA VAL A 163 -10.89 -1.14 -1.79
C VAL A 163 -9.36 -1.23 -1.78
N SER A 164 -8.66 -0.24 -2.36
CA SER A 164 -7.20 -0.23 -2.49
C SER A 164 -6.66 1.19 -2.42
N LEU A 165 -5.46 1.35 -1.87
CA LEU A 165 -4.77 2.63 -1.64
C LEU A 165 -4.35 3.38 -2.94
N ARG A 166 -4.86 2.96 -4.12
CA ARG A 166 -4.69 3.64 -5.41
C ARG A 166 -5.96 3.47 -6.28
N PRO A 167 -6.36 4.49 -7.08
CA PRO A 167 -7.52 4.42 -7.98
C PRO A 167 -7.24 3.54 -9.21
N ARG A 168 -8.12 2.60 -9.58
CA ARG A 168 -7.85 1.63 -10.68
C ARG A 168 -9.08 1.15 -11.49
N LEU A 169 -8.81 0.80 -12.77
CA LEU A 169 -9.74 0.25 -13.77
C LEU A 169 -10.02 -1.26 -13.58
N PRO A 170 -11.14 -1.82 -14.08
CA PRO A 170 -11.45 -3.24 -13.94
C PRO A 170 -10.44 -4.15 -14.66
N GLY A 171 -9.89 -5.16 -13.98
CA GLY A 171 -8.96 -6.14 -14.58
C GLY A 171 -8.10 -6.93 -13.58
N LEU A 172 -7.32 -7.88 -14.08
CA LEU A 172 -6.21 -8.46 -13.31
C LEU A 172 -5.05 -7.47 -13.33
N ALA A 173 -4.67 -6.93 -12.18
CA ALA A 173 -3.44 -6.17 -12.06
C ALA A 173 -2.46 -6.90 -11.15
N ARG A 174 -1.18 -6.82 -11.53
CA ARG A 174 -0.10 -7.09 -10.60
C ARG A 174 0.00 -5.88 -9.67
N VAL A 175 -0.24 -6.11 -8.39
CA VAL A 175 -0.15 -5.09 -7.34
C VAL A 175 0.87 -5.58 -6.35
N GLY A 176 1.76 -4.68 -5.93
CA GLY A 176 2.80 -5.06 -5.00
C GLY A 176 3.32 -3.89 -4.22
N TYR A 177 4.01 -4.25 -3.15
CA TYR A 177 4.74 -3.36 -2.28
C TYR A 177 6.21 -3.40 -2.67
N LEU A 178 6.82 -2.22 -2.73
CA LEU A 178 8.22 -2.08 -3.08
C LEU A 178 8.98 -1.60 -1.85
N LEU A 179 10.08 -2.27 -1.57
CA LEU A 179 10.96 -2.01 -0.45
C LEU A 179 12.40 -1.88 -0.97
N TYR A 180 13.08 -0.83 -0.58
CA TYR A 180 14.54 -0.76 -0.64
C TYR A 180 15.09 -1.03 0.74
N GLN A 181 15.97 -2.01 0.88
CA GLN A 181 16.58 -2.37 2.16
C GLN A 181 18.08 -2.19 2.08
N ALA A 182 18.69 -1.55 3.08
CA ALA A 182 20.13 -1.31 3.07
C ALA A 182 20.89 -2.65 3.05
N ASP A 183 21.91 -2.75 2.19
CA ASP A 183 22.83 -3.89 2.18
C ASP A 183 23.54 -3.93 3.54
N GLN A 184 23.34 -5.00 4.32
CA GLN A 184 23.98 -5.18 5.63
C GLN A 184 25.47 -5.55 5.49
#